data_AF-A0A520ABP1-F1
#
_entry.id   AF-A0A520ABP1-F1
#
_cell.length_a   1.000
_cell.length_b   1.000
_cell.length_c   1.000
_cell.angle_alpha   90.00
_cell.angle_beta   90.00
_cell.angle_gamma   90.00
#
_symmetry.space_group_name_H-M   'P 1'
#
loop_
_entity.id
_entity.type
_entity.pdbx_description
1 polymer ?
#
loop_
_entity_poly.entity_id
_entity_poly.type
_entity_poly.pdbx_seq_one_letter_code
_entity_poly.pdbx_strand_id
1 'polypeptide(L)'
;MQGLSNTSRVIADELRKAERSINLAARVTAQFLLTTLDATEAHRLAPAMTQRTVKATVAALASLIEGQDHMAIRAHLSIEKVGRQLGLTETSWGEGAPKPALATLPEFESHPI
;
A
#
# COMPACT_ATOMS: atom_id res chain seq x y z
N MET A 1 8.95 -30.12 -5.41
CA MET A 1 9.77 -28.90 -5.31
C MET A 1 9.65 -27.95 -6.51
N GLN A 2 9.54 -28.44 -7.77
CA GLN A 2 9.41 -27.56 -8.95
C GLN A 2 8.18 -26.63 -8.92
N GLY A 3 7.02 -27.10 -8.43
CA GLY A 3 5.81 -26.26 -8.33
C GLY A 3 5.98 -25.02 -7.45
N LEU A 4 6.59 -25.17 -6.26
CA LEU A 4 6.85 -24.06 -5.34
C LEU A 4 7.82 -23.04 -5.95
N SER A 5 8.88 -23.52 -6.62
CA SER A 5 9.86 -22.66 -7.29
C SER A 5 9.27 -21.88 -8.46
N ASN A 6 8.33 -22.48 -9.20
CA ASN A 6 7.64 -21.79 -10.28
C ASN A 6 6.69 -20.71 -9.73
N THR A 7 5.92 -21.03 -8.69
CA THR A 7 5.01 -20.07 -8.04
C THR A 7 5.76 -18.90 -7.41
N SER A 8 6.87 -19.16 -6.71
CA SER A 8 7.67 -18.09 -6.09
C SER A 8 8.26 -17.12 -7.13
N ARG A 9 8.71 -17.64 -8.28
CA ARG A 9 9.18 -16.79 -9.38
C ARG A 9 8.08 -15.89 -9.93
N VAL A 10 6.88 -16.44 -10.14
CA VAL A 10 5.73 -15.66 -10.61
C VAL A 10 5.38 -14.55 -9.60
N ILE A 11 5.32 -14.85 -8.31
CA ILE A 11 5.04 -13.85 -7.26
C ILE A 11 6.10 -12.75 -7.26
N ALA A 12 7.39 -13.10 -7.37
CA ALA A 12 8.47 -12.13 -7.42
C ALA A 12 8.37 -11.20 -8.66
N ASP A 13 7.99 -11.75 -9.81
CA ASP A 13 7.81 -10.95 -11.03
C ASP A 13 6.59 -10.03 -10.94
N GLU A 14 5.48 -10.50 -10.37
CA GLU A 14 4.30 -9.69 -10.11
C GLU A 14 4.58 -8.57 -9.08
N LEU A 15 5.35 -8.85 -8.03
CA LEU A 15 5.80 -7.84 -7.07
C LEU A 15 6.58 -6.72 -7.78
N ARG A 16 7.59 -7.08 -8.58
CA ARG A 16 8.39 -6.10 -9.34
C ARG A 16 7.54 -5.27 -10.31
N LYS A 17 6.51 -5.88 -10.93
CA LYS A 17 5.57 -5.15 -11.79
C LYS A 17 4.73 -4.16 -10.99
N ALA A 18 4.20 -4.59 -9.84
CA ALA A 18 3.43 -3.74 -8.94
C ALA A 18 4.26 -2.54 -8.46
N GLU A 19 5.49 -2.77 -8.00
CA GLU A 19 6.42 -1.70 -7.58
C GLU A 19 6.65 -0.66 -8.68
N ARG A 20 6.92 -1.10 -9.91
CA ARG A 20 7.09 -0.19 -11.06
C ARG A 20 5.83 0.61 -11.34
N SER A 21 4.66 -0.01 -11.27
CA SER A 21 3.37 0.64 -11.50
C SER A 21 3.09 1.72 -10.46
N ILE A 22 3.33 1.42 -9.17
CA ILE A 22 3.16 2.37 -8.07
C ILE A 22 4.10 3.56 -8.23
N ASN A 23 5.38 3.32 -8.53
CA ASN A 23 6.37 4.38 -8.74
C ASN A 23 5.98 5.29 -9.93
N LEU A 24 5.48 4.71 -11.01
CA LEU A 24 5.00 5.49 -12.15
C LEU A 24 3.78 6.35 -11.79
N ALA A 25 2.79 5.77 -11.10
CA ALA A 25 1.60 6.49 -10.67
C ALA A 25 1.93 7.66 -9.71
N ALA A 26 2.86 7.44 -8.77
CA ALA A 26 3.35 8.47 -7.86
C ALA A 26 3.99 9.63 -8.63
N ARG A 27 4.87 9.32 -9.60
CA ARG A 27 5.53 10.33 -10.44
C ARG A 27 4.54 11.11 -11.29
N VAL A 28 3.58 10.44 -11.92
CA VAL A 28 2.53 11.08 -12.75
C VAL A 28 1.69 12.03 -11.91
N THR A 29 1.31 11.61 -10.69
CA THR A 29 0.49 12.44 -9.80
C THR A 29 1.25 13.68 -9.33
N ALA A 30 2.52 13.53 -8.97
CA ALA A 30 3.37 14.67 -8.61
C ALA A 30 3.52 15.65 -9.78
N GLN A 31 3.76 15.15 -10.99
CA GLN A 31 3.87 15.98 -12.19
C GLN A 31 2.56 16.73 -12.50
N PHE A 32 1.40 16.07 -12.37
CA PHE A 32 0.10 16.69 -12.54
C PHE A 32 -0.10 17.87 -11.58
N LEU A 33 0.26 17.70 -10.31
CA LEU A 33 0.16 18.76 -9.30
C LEU A 33 1.06 19.95 -9.64
N LEU A 34 2.32 19.70 -9.99
CA LEU A 34 3.26 20.76 -10.41
C LEU A 34 2.73 21.52 -11.62
N THR A 35 2.34 20.81 -12.69
CA THR A 35 1.79 21.43 -13.89
C THR A 35 0.51 22.23 -13.61
N THR A 36 -0.34 21.77 -12.68
CA THR A 36 -1.54 22.50 -12.27
C THR A 36 -1.17 23.82 -11.58
N LEU A 37 -0.12 23.82 -10.75
CA LEU A 37 0.38 25.04 -10.10
C LEU A 37 1.01 26.00 -11.14
N ASP A 38 1.87 25.49 -12.02
CA ASP A 38 2.50 26.28 -13.08
C ASP A 38 1.47 26.92 -14.01
N ALA A 39 0.44 26.17 -14.42
CA ALA A 39 -0.65 26.69 -15.25
C ALA A 39 -1.48 27.76 -14.52
N THR A 40 -1.63 27.63 -13.20
CA THR A 40 -2.32 28.63 -12.38
C THR A 40 -1.57 29.95 -12.39
N GLU A 41 -0.26 29.91 -12.22
CA GLU A 41 0.60 31.08 -12.26
C GLU A 41 0.66 31.71 -13.66
N ALA A 42 0.90 30.90 -14.69
CA ALA A 42 1.06 31.36 -16.07
C ALA A 42 -0.23 31.94 -16.67
N HIS A 43 -1.39 31.36 -16.36
CA HIS A 43 -2.67 31.75 -16.94
C HIS A 43 -3.60 32.50 -15.98
N ARG A 44 -3.12 32.85 -14.78
CA ARG A 44 -3.91 33.54 -13.74
C ARG A 44 -5.23 32.83 -13.45
N LEU A 45 -5.20 31.50 -13.38
CA LEU A 45 -6.38 30.72 -13.03
C LEU A 45 -6.82 31.07 -11.61
N ALA A 46 -8.11 30.91 -11.33
CA ALA A 46 -8.67 31.22 -10.02
C ALA A 46 -7.99 30.38 -8.92
N PRO A 47 -7.32 30.98 -7.91
CA PRO A 47 -6.58 30.25 -6.88
C PRO A 47 -7.45 29.24 -6.12
N ALA A 48 -8.73 29.56 -5.92
CA ALA A 48 -9.70 28.68 -5.27
C ALA A 48 -9.92 27.36 -6.04
N MET A 49 -9.90 27.39 -7.38
CA MET A 49 -10.03 26.18 -8.20
C MET A 49 -8.80 25.30 -8.07
N THR A 50 -7.61 25.89 -8.19
CA THR A 50 -6.33 25.20 -8.04
C THR A 50 -6.20 24.56 -6.65
N GLN A 51 -6.52 25.31 -5.59
CA GLN A 51 -6.51 24.82 -4.23
C GLN A 51 -7.47 23.62 -4.05
N ARG A 52 -8.67 23.68 -4.65
CA ARG A 52 -9.63 22.57 -4.61
C ARG A 52 -9.09 21.32 -5.30
N THR A 53 -8.48 21.47 -6.47
CA THR A 53 -7.88 20.37 -7.23
C THR A 53 -6.73 19.72 -6.44
N VAL A 54 -5.78 20.52 -5.95
CA VAL A 54 -4.65 20.02 -5.14
C VAL A 54 -5.16 19.29 -3.90
N LYS A 55 -6.12 19.87 -3.17
CA LYS A 55 -6.71 19.25 -1.99
C LYS A 55 -7.39 17.92 -2.31
N ALA A 56 -8.17 17.85 -3.39
CA ALA A 56 -8.84 16.62 -3.81
C ALA A 56 -7.83 15.52 -4.17
N THR A 57 -6.77 15.84 -4.91
CA THR A 57 -5.72 14.88 -5.27
C THR A 57 -4.97 14.37 -4.04
N VAL A 58 -4.60 15.25 -3.10
CA VAL A 58 -3.93 14.85 -1.86
C VAL A 58 -4.84 13.97 -1.00
N ALA A 59 -6.13 14.30 -0.89
CA ALA A 59 -7.10 13.49 -0.16
C ALA A 59 -7.26 12.08 -0.76
N ALA A 60 -7.28 11.96 -2.09
CA ALA A 60 -7.33 10.67 -2.77
C ALA A 60 -6.08 9.82 -2.51
N LEU A 61 -4.90 10.43 -2.48
CA LEU A 61 -3.65 9.75 -2.12
C LEU A 61 -3.66 9.24 -0.67
N ALA A 62 -4.17 10.04 0.27
CA ALA A 62 -4.30 9.62 1.67
C ALA A 62 -5.23 8.41 1.82
N SER A 63 -6.39 8.43 1.15
CA SER A 63 -7.33 7.29 1.18
C SER A 63 -6.74 6.02 0.56
N LEU A 64 -5.89 6.14 -0.46
CA LEU A 64 -5.17 5.00 -1.02
C LEU A 64 -4.23 4.36 0.00
N ILE A 65 -3.49 5.18 0.77
CA ILE A 65 -2.58 4.70 1.82
C ILE A 65 -3.35 3.97 2.91
N GLU A 66 -4.46 4.54 3.40
CA GLU A 66 -5.32 3.88 4.38
C GLU A 66 -5.84 2.51 3.89
N GLY A 67 -6.23 2.43 2.62
CA GLY A 67 -6.63 1.18 1.99
C GLY A 67 -5.49 0.14 1.96
N GLN A 68 -4.26 0.58 1.70
CA GLN A 68 -3.08 -0.29 1.70
C GLN A 68 -2.75 -0.81 3.11
N ASP A 69 -2.89 0.03 4.15
CA ASP A 69 -2.70 -0.39 5.54
C ASP A 69 -3.69 -1.49 5.94
N HIS A 70 -4.97 -1.34 5.56
CA HIS A 70 -5.99 -2.36 5.78
C HIS A 70 -5.65 -3.68 5.06
N MET A 71 -5.09 -3.62 3.85
CA MET A 71 -4.62 -4.81 3.17
C MET A 71 -3.43 -5.46 3.88
N ALA A 72 -2.48 -4.68 4.39
CA ALA A 72 -1.33 -5.19 5.13
C ALA A 72 -1.76 -5.98 6.38
N ILE A 73 -2.75 -5.46 7.10
CA ILE A 73 -3.39 -6.14 8.23
C ILE A 73 -4.00 -7.49 7.81
N ARG A 74 -4.78 -7.49 6.72
CA ARG A 74 -5.40 -8.74 6.22
C ARG A 74 -4.37 -9.75 5.72
N ALA A 75 -3.30 -9.26 5.08
CA ALA A 75 -2.19 -10.09 4.63
C ALA A 75 -1.49 -10.75 5.83
N HIS A 76 -1.28 -10.01 6.92
CA HIS A 76 -0.68 -10.55 8.15
C HIS A 76 -1.43 -11.78 8.67
N LEU A 77 -2.77 -11.72 8.75
CA LEU A 77 -3.58 -12.87 9.20
C LEU A 77 -3.44 -14.11 8.30
N SER A 78 -3.36 -13.90 6.98
CA SER A 78 -3.17 -15.01 6.03
C SER A 78 -1.77 -15.59 6.12
N ILE A 79 -0.74 -14.73 6.26
CA ILE A 79 0.66 -15.11 6.44
C ILE A 79 0.81 -15.91 7.74
N GLU A 80 0.19 -15.47 8.83
CA GLU A 80 0.15 -16.16 10.12
C GLU A 80 -0.44 -17.57 10.01
N LYS A 81 -1.60 -17.69 9.34
CA LYS A 81 -2.25 -18.98 9.13
C LYS A 81 -1.35 -19.95 8.38
N VAL A 82 -0.72 -19.50 7.29
CA VAL A 82 0.18 -20.34 6.48
C VAL A 82 1.45 -20.68 7.26
N GLY A 83 2.05 -19.73 7.97
CA GLY A 83 3.26 -19.98 8.75
C GLY A 83 3.03 -21.02 9.86
N ARG A 84 1.90 -20.97 10.57
CA ARG A 84 1.52 -22.01 11.54
C ARG A 84 1.34 -23.38 10.89
N GLN A 85 0.71 -23.46 9.72
CA GLN A 85 0.56 -24.72 8.98
C GLN A 85 1.90 -25.31 8.55
N LEU A 86 2.90 -24.47 8.32
CA LEU A 86 4.27 -24.87 7.99
C LEU A 86 5.16 -25.11 9.22
N GLY A 87 4.62 -24.95 10.44
CA GLY A 87 5.38 -25.13 11.69
C GLY A 87 6.38 -24.03 11.99
N LEU A 88 6.25 -22.84 11.37
CA LEU A 88 7.12 -21.70 11.61
C LEU A 88 6.91 -21.13 13.01
N THR A 89 8.00 -20.82 13.71
CA THR A 89 8.02 -20.20 15.05
C THR A 89 8.43 -18.73 14.97
N GLU A 90 8.56 -18.05 16.11
CA GLU A 90 8.72 -16.58 16.25
C GLU A 90 9.84 -15.96 15.40
N THR A 91 10.86 -16.73 15.02
CA THR A 91 12.05 -16.30 14.25
C THR A 91 12.16 -16.92 12.85
N SER A 92 11.16 -17.69 12.44
CA SER A 92 11.20 -18.51 11.21
C SER A 92 10.55 -17.83 9.99
N TRP A 93 10.40 -16.52 10.00
CA TRP A 93 9.62 -15.75 9.00
C TRP A 93 10.44 -15.24 7.81
N GLY A 94 11.71 -15.65 7.69
CA GLY A 94 12.65 -15.18 6.68
C GLY A 94 13.73 -14.26 7.27
N GLU A 95 14.96 -14.33 6.75
CA GLU A 95 16.13 -13.53 7.19
C GLU A 95 16.45 -13.58 8.71
N GLY A 96 15.94 -14.58 9.45
CA GLY A 96 16.02 -14.61 10.91
C GLY A 96 15.25 -13.47 11.58
N ALA A 97 14.38 -12.79 10.84
CA ALA A 97 13.60 -11.68 11.33
C ALA A 97 12.51 -12.18 12.31
N PRO A 98 12.28 -11.44 13.41
CA PRO A 98 11.17 -11.73 14.30
C PRO A 98 9.85 -11.56 13.53
N LYS A 99 8.81 -12.25 14.01
CA LYS A 99 7.43 -12.09 13.55
C LYS A 99 7.09 -10.59 13.39
N PRO A 100 6.50 -10.16 12.26
CA PRO A 100 6.08 -8.78 12.07
C PRO A 100 5.13 -8.35 13.19
N ALA A 101 5.45 -7.25 13.88
CA ALA A 101 4.62 -6.75 14.97
C ALA A 101 3.24 -6.36 14.44
N LEU A 102 2.18 -6.91 15.05
CA LEU A 102 0.83 -6.38 14.90
C LEU A 102 0.85 -4.96 15.47
N ALA A 103 0.82 -3.95 14.60
CA ALA A 103 0.34 -2.65 15.04
C ALA A 103 -1.04 -2.89 15.64
N THR A 104 -1.17 -2.59 16.93
CA THR A 104 -2.31 -2.88 17.78
C THR A 104 -3.59 -2.37 17.09
N LEU A 105 -4.34 -3.29 16.49
CA LEU A 105 -5.69 -2.98 16.01
C LEU A 105 -6.54 -2.76 17.26
N PRO A 106 -7.22 -1.61 17.40
CA PRO A 106 -8.21 -1.46 18.45
C PRO A 106 -9.23 -2.58 18.28
N GLU A 107 -9.44 -3.33 19.34
CA GLU A 107 -10.41 -4.42 19.42
C GLU A 107 -11.77 -3.89 18.96
N PHE A 108 -12.29 -4.43 17.85
CA PHE A 108 -13.68 -4.25 17.51
C PHE A 108 -14.49 -5.00 18.57
N GLU A 109 -14.90 -4.28 19.62
CA GLU A 109 -15.90 -4.73 20.57
C GLU A 109 -17.16 -5.11 19.79
N SER A 110 -17.38 -6.41 19.62
CA SER A 110 -18.62 -6.97 19.13
C SER A 110 -19.69 -6.77 20.20
N HIS A 111 -20.47 -5.69 20.12
CA HIS A 111 -21.72 -5.59 20.86
C HIS A 111 -22.75 -6.54 20.23
N PRO A 112 -23.30 -7.51 21.00
CA PRO A 112 -24.44 -8.31 20.54
C PRO A 112 -25.71 -7.46 20.56
N ILE A 113 -26.58 -7.70 19.56
CA ILE A 113 -27.93 -7.12 19.42
C ILE A 113 -28.86 -7.72 20.47
#